data_AF-A0A819TGC7-F1
#
_entry.id   AF-A0A819TGC7-F1
#
_cell.length_a   1.000
_cell.length_b   1.000
_cell.length_c   1.000
_cell.angle_alpha   90.00
_cell.angle_beta   90.00
_cell.angle_gamma   90.00
#
_symmetry.space_group_name_H-M   'P 1'
#
loop_
_entity.id
_entity.type
_entity.pdbx_description
1 polymer ?
#
loop_
_entity_poly.entity_id
_entity_poly.type
_entity_poly.pdbx_seq_one_letter_code
_entity_poly.pdbx_strand_id
1 'polypeptide(L)'
;FPHLFLGYSISSWSLITTDNQISWNYNSNRSITGDRSGLWTWQLLHDITNFGVWKIFGQILLFSLDGINAYSIVTFILTILFVVISSVLLLNVLVALFNITIENVQMQSHRIWSYQRFLLVYEYNNKPPLPPPFNTIYYLYSIIRYIIEKIQYYHQKCQHVACEISKDSIDSSETEVREEFKISNAMQHESAIADDYWSYILKHGKKDPVEAAIENIERK
;
A
#
# COMPACT_ATOMS: atom_id res chain seq x y z
N PHE A 1 5.32 12.04 -29.95
CA PHE A 1 3.99 11.39 -29.96
C PHE A 1 2.85 12.40 -29.78
N PRO A 2 2.82 13.30 -28.78
CA PRO A 2 1.68 14.21 -28.56
C PRO A 2 1.35 15.12 -29.76
N HIS A 3 2.37 15.69 -30.40
CA HIS A 3 2.17 16.52 -31.61
C HIS A 3 1.60 15.73 -32.79
N LEU A 4 2.07 14.49 -32.99
CA LEU A 4 1.59 13.62 -34.07
C LEU A 4 0.13 13.21 -33.83
N PHE A 5 -0.21 12.90 -32.57
CA PHE A 5 -1.58 12.62 -32.15
C PHE A 5 -2.52 13.81 -32.39
N LEU A 6 -2.16 15.01 -31.93
CA LEU A 6 -2.98 16.21 -32.10
C LEU A 6 -3.12 16.58 -33.58
N GLY A 7 -2.04 16.52 -34.35
CA GLY A 7 -2.06 16.81 -35.78
C GLY A 7 -2.99 15.88 -36.57
N TYR A 8 -2.90 14.57 -36.32
CA TYR A 8 -3.80 13.58 -36.94
C TYR A 8 -5.27 13.81 -36.55
N SER A 9 -5.53 14.02 -35.25
CA SER A 9 -6.89 14.11 -34.71
C SER A 9 -7.60 15.37 -35.20
N ILE A 10 -6.91 16.53 -35.19
CA ILE A 10 -7.46 17.81 -35.68
C ILE A 10 -7.72 17.74 -37.19
N SER A 11 -6.75 17.25 -37.98
CA SER A 11 -6.88 17.17 -39.44
C SER A 11 -7.99 16.22 -39.88
N SER A 12 -8.08 15.04 -39.27
CA SER A 12 -9.10 14.04 -39.61
C SER A 12 -10.50 14.48 -39.18
N TRP A 13 -10.65 15.05 -37.98
CA TRP A 13 -11.92 15.60 -37.52
C TRP A 13 -12.38 16.77 -38.40
N SER A 14 -11.44 17.63 -38.83
CA SER A 14 -11.70 18.72 -39.77
C SER A 14 -12.22 18.21 -41.11
N LEU A 15 -11.63 17.15 -41.68
CA LEU A 15 -12.04 16.59 -42.96
C LEU A 15 -13.46 15.98 -42.90
N ILE A 16 -13.79 15.32 -41.79
CA ILE A 16 -15.11 14.68 -41.59
C ILE A 16 -16.20 15.73 -41.36
N THR A 17 -15.94 16.75 -40.53
CA THR A 17 -16.93 17.80 -40.27
C THR A 17 -17.23 18.63 -41.53
N THR A 18 -16.24 18.85 -42.40
CA THR A 18 -16.47 19.56 -43.67
C THR A 18 -17.37 18.79 -44.62
N ASP A 19 -17.23 17.45 -44.73
CA ASP A 19 -18.08 16.63 -45.60
C ASP A 19 -19.54 16.67 -45.13
N ASN A 20 -19.75 16.58 -43.81
CA ASN A 20 -21.07 16.70 -43.21
C ASN A 20 -21.68 18.09 -43.50
N GLN A 21 -20.97 19.20 -43.26
CA GLN A 21 -21.51 20.55 -43.52
C GLN A 21 -21.87 20.79 -44.99
N ILE A 22 -21.06 20.30 -45.94
CA ILE A 22 -21.33 20.45 -47.39
C ILE A 22 -22.58 19.64 -47.79
N SER A 23 -22.72 18.40 -47.30
CA SER A 23 -23.89 17.56 -47.58
C SER A 23 -25.21 18.15 -47.05
N TRP A 24 -25.18 18.76 -45.86
CA TRP A 24 -26.32 19.46 -45.28
C TRP A 24 -26.72 20.70 -46.09
N ASN A 25 -25.75 21.44 -46.63
CA ASN A 25 -25.99 22.65 -47.42
C ASN A 25 -26.57 22.33 -48.81
N TYR A 26 -26.14 21.22 -49.43
CA TYR A 26 -26.70 20.76 -50.71
C TYR A 26 -28.19 20.39 -50.60
N ASN A 27 -28.62 19.88 -49.44
CA ASN A 27 -29.99 19.39 -49.23
C ASN A 27 -30.93 20.42 -48.56
N SER A 28 -30.44 21.61 -48.21
CA SER A 28 -31.25 22.62 -47.53
C SER A 28 -30.96 24.06 -47.97
N ASN A 29 -31.90 24.65 -48.74
CA ASN A 29 -32.01 26.10 -48.95
C ASN A 29 -32.51 26.80 -47.68
N ARG A 30 -31.80 26.66 -46.56
CA ARG A 30 -32.04 27.47 -45.36
C ARG A 30 -30.72 28.04 -44.86
N SER A 31 -30.63 29.36 -44.88
CA SER A 31 -29.51 30.16 -44.36
C SER A 31 -29.21 29.78 -42.91
N ILE A 32 -28.08 29.11 -42.69
CA ILE A 32 -27.56 28.79 -41.36
C ILE A 32 -26.69 29.97 -40.90
N THR A 33 -27.30 31.04 -40.41
CA THR A 33 -26.64 31.92 -39.43
C THR A 33 -27.17 31.51 -38.05
N GLY A 34 -26.75 30.33 -37.60
CA GLY A 34 -26.99 29.85 -36.25
C GLY A 34 -25.80 30.22 -35.38
N ASP A 35 -25.91 31.36 -34.71
CA ASP A 35 -24.97 31.82 -33.69
C ASP A 35 -24.82 30.76 -32.58
N ARG A 36 -23.60 30.25 -32.42
CA ARG A 36 -23.24 29.33 -31.35
C ARG A 36 -21.70 29.32 -31.24
N SER A 37 -21.12 30.33 -30.60
CA SER A 37 -19.65 30.51 -30.57
C SER A 37 -18.99 30.19 -29.22
N GLY A 38 -19.75 29.93 -28.14
CA GLY A 38 -19.20 29.87 -26.77
C GLY A 38 -19.18 28.52 -26.01
N LEU A 39 -20.03 27.53 -26.35
CA LEU A 39 -20.14 26.27 -25.59
C LEU A 39 -19.41 25.07 -26.23
N TRP A 40 -18.65 25.30 -27.31
CA TRP A 40 -18.21 24.24 -28.23
C TRP A 40 -16.78 23.74 -28.02
N THR A 41 -15.93 24.43 -27.27
CA THR A 41 -14.49 24.11 -27.19
C THR A 41 -14.21 22.79 -26.48
N TRP A 42 -14.92 22.50 -25.39
CA TRP A 42 -14.77 21.25 -24.65
C TRP A 42 -15.29 20.04 -25.42
N GLN A 43 -16.47 20.17 -26.04
CA GLN A 43 -17.03 19.11 -26.87
C GLN A 43 -16.14 18.82 -28.07
N LEU A 44 -15.66 19.87 -28.75
CA LEU A 44 -14.71 19.74 -29.84
C LEU A 44 -13.41 19.06 -29.39
N LEU A 45 -12.87 19.45 -28.23
CA LEU A 45 -11.68 18.81 -27.67
C LEU A 45 -11.92 17.33 -27.34
N HIS A 46 -13.04 17.01 -26.71
CA HIS A 46 -13.44 15.64 -26.40
C HIS A 46 -13.61 14.80 -27.67
N ASP A 47 -14.24 15.35 -28.70
CA ASP A 47 -14.52 14.64 -29.95
C ASP A 47 -13.24 14.39 -30.75
N ILE A 48 -12.38 15.40 -30.85
CA ILE A 48 -11.05 15.27 -31.47
C ILE A 48 -10.21 14.25 -30.71
N THR A 49 -10.15 14.33 -29.37
CA THR A 49 -9.30 13.43 -28.57
C THR A 49 -9.81 12.00 -28.65
N ASN A 50 -11.11 11.76 -28.48
CA ASN A 50 -11.68 10.42 -28.61
C ASN A 50 -11.50 9.85 -30.02
N PHE A 51 -11.69 10.66 -31.06
CA PHE A 51 -11.53 10.22 -32.44
C PHE A 51 -10.12 9.64 -32.70
N GLY A 52 -9.08 10.26 -32.14
CA GLY A 52 -7.70 9.77 -32.24
C GLY A 52 -7.38 8.62 -31.28
N VAL A 53 -7.82 8.71 -30.01
CA VAL A 53 -7.44 7.76 -28.94
C VAL A 53 -7.93 6.36 -29.25
N TRP A 54 -9.19 6.21 -29.63
CA TRP A 54 -9.77 4.90 -29.93
C TRP A 54 -9.03 4.17 -31.08
N LYS A 55 -8.45 4.92 -32.02
CA LYS A 55 -7.68 4.35 -33.13
C LYS A 55 -6.31 3.83 -32.71
N ILE A 56 -5.69 4.40 -31.68
CA ILE A 56 -4.45 3.87 -31.10
C ILE A 56 -4.69 2.48 -30.49
N PHE A 57 -5.88 2.25 -29.93
CA PHE A 57 -6.30 0.97 -29.36
C PHE A 57 -6.87 -0.02 -30.40
N GLY A 58 -6.78 0.30 -31.69
CA GLY A 58 -7.20 -0.60 -32.77
C GLY A 58 -8.68 -0.52 -33.15
N GLN A 59 -9.44 0.42 -32.60
CA GLN A 59 -10.82 0.67 -33.02
C GLN A 59 -10.85 1.50 -34.31
N ILE A 60 -10.52 0.84 -35.41
CA ILE A 60 -10.52 1.40 -36.77
C ILE A 60 -11.82 0.94 -37.43
N LEU A 61 -12.95 1.47 -36.98
CA LEU A 61 -14.23 1.20 -37.64
C LEU A 61 -14.15 1.77 -39.06
N LEU A 62 -13.94 0.89 -40.04
CA LEU A 62 -13.98 1.18 -41.49
C LEU A 62 -15.35 1.66 -41.98
N PHE A 63 -16.35 1.68 -41.09
CA PHE A 63 -17.76 1.85 -41.41
C PHE A 63 -18.16 3.29 -41.77
N SER A 64 -17.25 4.27 -41.75
CA SER A 64 -17.58 5.63 -42.22
C SER A 64 -17.50 5.81 -43.74
N LEU A 65 -17.29 4.72 -44.51
CA LEU A 65 -17.30 4.76 -45.99
C LEU A 65 -18.73 4.60 -46.57
N ASP A 66 -19.72 5.26 -45.97
CA ASP A 66 -21.03 5.44 -46.61
C ASP A 66 -20.91 6.52 -47.70
N GLY A 67 -20.17 6.20 -48.76
CA GLY A 67 -19.90 7.08 -49.91
C GLY A 67 -18.42 7.14 -50.30
N ILE A 68 -18.12 6.88 -51.58
CA ILE A 68 -16.77 7.04 -52.14
C ILE A 68 -16.55 8.53 -52.42
N ASN A 69 -16.22 9.30 -51.38
CA ASN A 69 -15.85 10.70 -51.49
C ASN A 69 -14.31 10.85 -51.39
N ALA A 70 -13.75 11.88 -52.02
CA ALA A 70 -12.30 12.15 -51.94
C ALA A 70 -11.83 12.36 -50.49
N TYR A 71 -12.66 13.00 -49.65
CA TYR A 71 -12.37 13.23 -48.23
C TYR A 71 -12.27 11.94 -47.43
N SER A 72 -13.15 10.96 -47.70
CA SER A 72 -13.16 9.67 -47.01
C SER A 72 -11.91 8.83 -47.33
N ILE A 73 -11.43 8.88 -48.57
CA ILE A 73 -10.20 8.22 -49.01
C ILE A 73 -8.97 8.84 -48.33
N VAL A 74 -8.90 10.18 -48.27
CA VAL A 74 -7.79 10.90 -47.62
C VAL A 74 -7.74 10.57 -46.12
N THR A 75 -8.88 10.61 -45.43
CA THR A 75 -8.98 10.24 -44.01
C THR A 75 -8.58 8.79 -43.76
N PHE A 76 -8.92 7.88 -44.68
CA PHE A 76 -8.53 6.47 -44.59
C PHE A 76 -7.01 6.29 -44.70
N ILE A 77 -6.37 6.91 -45.69
CA ILE A 77 -4.92 6.86 -45.88
C ILE A 77 -4.20 7.48 -44.67
N LEU A 78 -4.66 8.63 -44.18
CA LEU A 78 -4.14 9.27 -42.96
C LEU A 78 -4.25 8.35 -41.74
N THR A 79 -5.35 7.62 -41.62
CA THR A 79 -5.59 6.69 -40.51
C THR A 79 -4.61 5.52 -40.56
N ILE A 80 -4.38 4.91 -41.73
CA ILE A 80 -3.40 3.83 -41.88
C ILE A 80 -1.99 4.30 -41.50
N LEU A 81 -1.55 5.44 -42.06
CA LEU A 81 -0.23 5.99 -41.78
C LEU A 81 -0.07 6.31 -40.29
N PHE A 82 -1.09 6.93 -39.67
CA PHE A 82 -1.08 7.23 -38.25
C PHE A 82 -0.99 5.97 -37.38
N VAL A 83 -1.76 4.92 -37.68
CA VAL A 83 -1.76 3.67 -36.90
C VAL A 83 -0.42 2.96 -37.03
N VAL A 84 0.17 2.89 -38.23
CA VAL A 84 1.50 2.28 -38.44
C VAL A 84 2.56 3.04 -37.65
N ILE A 85 2.62 4.36 -37.82
CA ILE A 85 3.60 5.21 -37.13
C ILE A 85 3.41 5.13 -35.61
N SER A 86 2.17 5.18 -35.13
CA SER A 86 1.86 5.09 -33.70
C SER A 86 2.20 3.72 -33.13
N SER A 87 1.91 2.63 -33.84
CA SER A 87 2.22 1.28 -33.35
C SER A 87 3.74 1.06 -33.27
N VAL A 88 4.48 1.48 -34.30
CA VAL A 88 5.94 1.35 -34.34
C VAL A 88 6.61 2.29 -33.33
N LEU A 89 6.16 3.54 -33.20
CA LEU A 89 6.76 4.47 -32.24
C LEU A 89 6.34 4.17 -30.80
N LEU A 90 5.07 3.88 -30.55
CA LEU A 90 4.55 3.73 -29.19
C LEU A 90 4.91 2.37 -28.60
N LEU A 91 4.63 1.26 -29.30
CA LEU A 91 4.90 -0.07 -28.74
C LEU A 91 6.40 -0.34 -28.62
N ASN A 92 7.21 0.00 -29.63
CA ASN A 92 8.64 -0.29 -29.57
C ASN A 92 9.36 0.56 -28.53
N VAL A 93 9.01 1.84 -28.39
CA VAL A 93 9.60 2.69 -27.35
C VAL A 93 9.06 2.31 -25.96
N LEU A 94 7.77 2.01 -25.82
CA LEU A 94 7.17 1.62 -24.55
C LEU A 94 7.79 0.32 -24.02
N VAL A 95 7.93 -0.69 -24.87
CA VAL A 95 8.59 -1.95 -24.50
C VAL A 95 10.05 -1.71 -24.14
N ALA A 96 10.77 -0.88 -24.87
CA ALA A 96 12.16 -0.53 -24.54
C ALA A 96 12.28 0.17 -23.18
N LEU A 97 11.41 1.13 -22.87
CA LEU A 97 11.37 1.84 -21.59
C LEU A 97 10.97 0.91 -20.43
N PHE A 98 10.01 0.02 -20.66
CA PHE A 98 9.67 -1.00 -19.67
C PHE A 98 10.83 -1.94 -19.40
N ASN A 99 11.54 -2.41 -20.43
CA ASN A 99 12.70 -3.27 -20.21
C ASN A 99 13.77 -2.58 -19.35
N ILE A 100 14.09 -1.32 -19.63
CA ILE A 100 15.06 -0.53 -18.84
C ILE A 100 14.59 -0.32 -17.39
N THR A 101 13.32 0.06 -17.21
CA THR A 101 12.79 0.33 -15.87
C THR A 101 12.61 -0.94 -15.06
N ILE A 102 12.17 -2.04 -15.67
CA ILE A 102 12.06 -3.36 -15.02
C ILE A 102 13.43 -3.80 -14.51
N GLU A 103 14.50 -3.70 -15.31
CA GLU A 103 15.85 -4.07 -14.88
C GLU A 103 16.32 -3.24 -13.66
N ASN A 104 16.15 -1.92 -13.73
CA ASN A 104 16.51 -1.01 -12.63
C ASN A 104 15.67 -1.23 -11.37
N VAL A 105 14.36 -1.46 -11.54
CA VAL A 105 13.40 -1.59 -10.45
C VAL A 105 13.45 -2.96 -9.81
N GLN A 106 13.70 -4.05 -10.56
CA GLN A 106 13.78 -5.41 -10.01
C GLN A 106 14.84 -5.54 -8.91
N MET A 107 16.02 -4.95 -9.11
CA MET A 107 17.12 -4.99 -8.13
C MET A 107 16.76 -4.34 -6.78
N GLN A 108 15.98 -3.25 -6.79
CA GLN A 108 15.54 -2.59 -5.55
C GLN A 108 14.22 -3.14 -5.02
N SER A 109 13.35 -3.63 -5.90
CA SER A 109 12.02 -4.13 -5.55
C SER A 109 12.06 -5.35 -4.65
N HIS A 110 13.02 -6.27 -4.85
CA HIS A 110 13.15 -7.42 -3.95
C HIS A 110 13.47 -6.97 -2.52
N ARG A 111 14.35 -5.98 -2.35
CA ARG A 111 14.71 -5.46 -1.02
C ARG A 111 13.52 -4.75 -0.35
N ILE A 112 12.82 -3.92 -1.12
CA ILE A 112 11.60 -3.23 -0.66
C ILE A 112 10.52 -4.24 -0.30
N TRP A 113 10.30 -5.27 -1.12
CA TRP A 113 9.33 -6.33 -0.86
C TRP A 113 9.67 -7.13 0.40
N SER A 114 10.94 -7.51 0.59
CA SER A 114 11.37 -8.21 1.80
C SER A 114 11.17 -7.35 3.06
N TYR A 115 11.46 -6.05 2.98
CA TYR A 115 11.24 -5.11 4.07
C TYR A 115 9.75 -4.91 4.37
N GLN A 116 8.92 -4.71 3.33
CA GLN A 116 7.47 -4.61 3.46
C GLN A 116 6.87 -5.90 4.02
N ARG A 117 7.37 -7.06 3.62
CA ARG A 117 6.95 -8.37 4.14
C ARG A 117 7.30 -8.51 5.62
N PHE A 118 8.49 -8.09 6.03
CA PHE A 118 8.88 -8.07 7.43
C PHE A 118 7.95 -7.16 8.26
N LEU A 119 7.71 -5.93 7.80
CA LEU A 119 6.81 -4.99 8.46
C LEU A 119 5.40 -5.55 8.57
N LEU A 120 4.89 -6.17 7.51
CA LEU A 120 3.58 -6.80 7.49
C LEU A 120 3.53 -7.94 8.51
N VAL A 121 4.50 -8.86 8.52
CA VAL A 121 4.53 -9.95 9.51
C VAL A 121 4.62 -9.42 10.95
N TYR A 122 5.44 -8.40 11.19
CA TYR A 122 5.56 -7.74 12.50
C TYR A 122 4.22 -7.12 12.94
N GLU A 123 3.54 -6.42 12.04
CA GLU A 123 2.25 -5.78 12.31
C GLU A 123 1.13 -6.81 12.56
N TYR A 124 1.11 -7.90 11.79
CA TYR A 124 0.11 -8.97 11.93
C TYR A 124 0.32 -9.84 13.17
N ASN A 125 1.53 -9.91 13.75
CA ASN A 125 1.78 -10.65 14.98
C ASN A 125 1.01 -10.09 16.19
N ASN A 126 0.72 -8.79 16.19
CA ASN A 126 -0.02 -8.12 17.26
C ASN A 126 -1.52 -7.95 16.96
N LYS A 127 -1.97 -8.40 15.78
CA LYS A 127 -3.38 -8.28 15.37
C LYS A 127 -4.14 -9.56 15.70
N PRO A 128 -5.42 -9.44 16.09
CA PRO A 128 -6.26 -10.61 16.25
C PRO A 128 -6.36 -11.40 14.93
N PRO A 129 -6.29 -12.73 14.98
CA PRO A 129 -6.25 -13.58 13.80
C PRO A 129 -7.60 -13.66 13.05
N LEU A 130 -8.62 -12.94 13.51
CA LEU A 130 -9.97 -13.00 12.95
C LEU A 130 -10.16 -11.95 11.85
N PRO A 131 -10.87 -12.30 10.75
CA PRO A 131 -11.12 -11.35 9.67
C PRO A 131 -11.99 -10.18 10.16
N PRO A 132 -11.96 -9.02 9.47
CA PRO A 132 -12.59 -7.77 9.90
C PRO A 132 -14.01 -7.87 10.50
N PRO A 133 -14.95 -8.72 10.00
CA PRO A 133 -16.27 -8.85 10.62
C PRO A 133 -16.27 -9.53 12.01
N PHE A 134 -15.30 -10.40 12.33
CA PHE A 134 -15.26 -11.13 13.61
C PHE A 134 -14.23 -10.55 14.60
N ASN A 135 -13.47 -9.53 14.19
CA ASN A 135 -12.51 -8.84 15.03
C ASN A 135 -13.17 -8.21 16.28
N THR A 136 -14.42 -7.75 16.16
CA THR A 136 -15.20 -7.17 17.27
C THR A 136 -15.40 -8.16 18.43
N ILE A 137 -15.55 -9.46 18.14
CA ILE A 137 -15.76 -10.50 19.17
C ILE A 137 -14.49 -10.71 20.00
N TYR A 138 -13.31 -10.64 19.37
CA TYR A 138 -12.03 -10.74 20.05
C TYR A 138 -11.81 -9.61 21.05
N TYR A 139 -12.07 -8.36 20.62
CA TYR A 139 -11.97 -7.21 21.53
C TYR A 139 -13.02 -7.26 22.65
N LEU A 140 -14.25 -7.72 22.38
CA LEU A 140 -15.25 -7.94 23.43
C LEU A 140 -14.77 -8.95 24.48
N TYR A 141 -14.24 -10.10 24.05
CA TYR A 141 -13.70 -11.11 24.96
C TYR A 141 -12.52 -10.57 25.79
N SER A 142 -11.62 -9.81 25.19
CA SER A 142 -10.48 -9.19 25.89
C SER A 142 -10.95 -8.18 26.94
N ILE A 143 -11.97 -7.37 26.65
CA ILE A 143 -12.54 -6.40 27.61
C ILE A 143 -13.23 -7.12 28.77
N ILE A 144 -14.03 -8.16 28.48
CA ILE A 144 -14.71 -8.96 29.51
C ILE A 144 -13.70 -9.62 30.44
N ARG A 145 -12.64 -10.22 29.89
CA ARG A 145 -11.56 -10.83 30.67
C ARG A 145 -10.85 -9.81 31.56
N TYR A 146 -10.53 -8.63 31.03
CA TYR A 146 -9.91 -7.55 31.81
C TYR A 146 -10.79 -7.09 32.97
N ILE A 147 -12.11 -6.99 32.75
CA ILE A 147 -13.07 -6.64 33.80
C ILE A 147 -13.11 -7.72 34.89
N ILE A 148 -13.13 -9.01 34.52
CA ILE A 148 -13.11 -10.13 35.47
C ILE A 148 -11.83 -10.14 36.30
N GLU A 149 -10.67 -9.98 35.66
CA GLU A 149 -9.36 -9.94 36.35
C GLU A 149 -9.29 -8.73 37.31
N LYS A 150 -9.82 -7.56 36.92
CA LYS A 150 -9.94 -6.40 37.81
C LYS A 150 -10.88 -6.64 38.98
N ILE A 151 -12.04 -7.25 38.76
CA ILE A 151 -13.00 -7.57 39.83
C ILE A 151 -12.40 -8.57 40.81
N GLN A 152 -11.70 -9.60 40.32
CA GLN A 152 -10.98 -10.55 41.15
C GLN A 152 -9.85 -9.88 41.94
N TYR A 153 -9.11 -8.96 41.33
CA TYR A 153 -8.11 -8.14 42.03
C TYR A 153 -8.74 -7.29 43.15
N TYR A 154 -9.87 -6.62 42.89
CA TYR A 154 -10.58 -5.87 43.92
C TYR A 154 -11.17 -6.78 45.01
N HIS A 155 -11.71 -7.94 44.66
CA HIS A 155 -12.24 -8.92 45.61
C HIS A 155 -11.14 -9.50 46.50
N GLN A 156 -9.99 -9.86 45.92
CA GLN A 156 -8.83 -10.35 46.64
C GLN A 156 -8.23 -9.26 47.55
N LYS A 157 -8.24 -8.00 47.13
CA LYS A 157 -7.83 -6.86 47.96
C LYS A 157 -8.79 -6.62 49.14
N CYS A 158 -10.10 -6.73 48.91
CA CYS A 158 -11.10 -6.66 49.99
C CYS A 158 -11.02 -7.85 50.97
N GLN A 159 -10.70 -9.05 50.46
CA GLN A 159 -10.53 -10.26 51.29
C GLN A 159 -9.20 -10.25 52.06
N HIS A 160 -8.13 -9.68 51.50
CA HIS A 160 -6.87 -9.46 52.20
C HIS A 160 -7.03 -8.44 53.33
N VAL A 161 -7.66 -7.28 53.09
CA VAL A 161 -7.87 -6.26 54.15
C VAL A 161 -8.74 -6.79 55.29
N ALA A 162 -9.77 -7.59 55.00
CA ALA A 162 -10.60 -8.22 56.03
C ALA A 162 -9.85 -9.31 56.83
N CYS A 163 -8.88 -9.99 56.23
CA CYS A 163 -8.06 -11.01 56.88
C CYS A 163 -6.85 -10.41 57.62
N GLU A 164 -6.28 -9.29 57.15
CA GLU A 164 -5.21 -8.51 57.82
C GLU A 164 -5.69 -8.00 59.19
N ILE A 165 -6.88 -7.38 59.26
CA ILE A 165 -7.46 -6.93 60.54
C ILE A 165 -7.64 -8.08 61.55
N SER A 166 -7.92 -9.30 61.08
CA SER A 166 -8.04 -10.48 61.94
C SER A 166 -6.69 -11.10 62.34
N LYS A 167 -5.65 -10.90 61.54
CA LYS A 167 -4.30 -11.44 61.77
C LYS A 167 -3.43 -10.49 62.59
N ASP A 168 -3.61 -9.17 62.49
CA ASP A 168 -2.85 -8.17 63.25
C ASP A 168 -3.00 -8.32 64.78
N SER A 169 -4.13 -8.88 65.23
CA SER A 169 -4.36 -9.18 66.66
C SER A 169 -3.73 -10.49 67.15
N ILE A 170 -3.36 -11.40 66.24
CA ILE A 170 -2.76 -12.71 66.56
C ILE A 170 -1.24 -12.67 66.32
N ASP A 171 -0.78 -11.98 65.26
CA ASP A 171 0.62 -11.90 64.82
C ASP A 171 1.51 -11.03 65.74
N SER A 172 0.94 -10.09 66.51
CA SER A 172 1.72 -9.28 67.47
C SER A 172 2.41 -10.12 68.55
N SER A 173 1.96 -11.36 68.76
CA SER A 173 2.51 -12.29 69.75
C SER A 173 3.51 -13.31 69.16
N GLU A 174 3.47 -13.56 67.84
CA GLU A 174 4.39 -14.48 67.15
C GLU A 174 5.62 -13.77 66.56
N THR A 175 5.58 -12.44 66.38
CA THR A 175 6.67 -11.65 65.78
C THR A 175 7.93 -11.55 66.63
N GLU A 176 7.85 -11.67 67.95
CA GLU A 176 9.03 -11.53 68.82
C GLU A 176 9.93 -12.79 68.80
N VAL A 177 9.34 -13.98 68.60
CA VAL A 177 10.05 -15.28 68.57
C VAL A 177 10.64 -15.59 67.18
N ARG A 178 10.03 -15.06 66.10
CA ARG A 178 10.44 -15.35 64.72
C ARG A 178 11.62 -14.51 64.24
N GLU A 179 11.88 -13.36 64.85
CA GLU A 179 13.00 -12.48 64.49
C GLU A 179 14.37 -13.08 64.91
N GLU A 180 14.46 -13.79 66.06
CA GLU A 180 15.72 -14.47 66.45
C GLU A 180 16.10 -15.62 65.51
N PHE A 181 15.11 -16.33 64.95
CA PHE A 181 15.37 -17.49 64.08
C PHE A 181 15.74 -17.09 62.63
N LYS A 182 15.28 -15.93 62.16
CA LYS A 182 15.62 -15.41 60.82
C LYS A 182 17.04 -14.84 60.74
N ILE A 183 17.53 -14.22 61.81
CA ILE A 183 18.90 -13.68 61.87
C ILE A 183 19.95 -14.80 61.73
N SER A 184 19.66 -16.01 62.25
CA SER A 184 20.56 -17.17 62.16
C SER A 184 20.60 -17.83 60.77
N ASN A 185 19.48 -17.85 60.02
CA ASN A 185 19.41 -18.53 58.71
C ASN A 185 19.81 -17.62 57.54
N ALA A 186 19.72 -16.29 57.69
CA ALA A 186 20.11 -15.33 56.67
C ALA A 186 21.65 -15.29 56.45
N MET A 187 22.46 -15.56 57.48
CA MET A 187 23.93 -15.62 57.32
C MET A 187 24.43 -16.85 56.53
N GLN A 188 23.62 -17.89 56.36
CA GLN A 188 24.05 -19.16 55.76
C GLN A 188 23.65 -19.33 54.29
N HIS A 189 22.75 -18.48 53.77
CA HIS A 189 22.19 -18.63 52.42
C HIS A 189 22.73 -17.61 51.40
N GLU A 190 23.27 -16.46 51.83
CA GLU A 190 23.83 -15.45 50.92
C GLU A 190 25.23 -15.79 50.39
N SER A 191 26.01 -16.63 51.07
CA SER A 191 27.33 -17.06 50.59
C SER A 191 27.28 -18.12 49.48
N ALA A 192 26.18 -18.88 49.36
CA ALA A 192 26.04 -19.93 48.34
C ALA A 192 25.58 -19.42 46.97
N ILE A 193 24.94 -18.24 46.90
CA ILE A 193 24.34 -17.70 45.66
C ILE A 193 25.34 -16.83 44.89
N ALA A 194 26.29 -16.21 45.57
CA ALA A 194 27.32 -15.41 44.92
C ALA A 194 28.28 -16.27 44.05
N ASP A 195 28.61 -17.48 44.50
CA ASP A 195 29.51 -18.39 43.78
C ASP A 195 28.88 -19.01 42.52
N ASP A 196 27.56 -19.18 42.51
CA ASP A 196 26.81 -19.70 41.36
C ASP A 196 26.61 -18.63 40.26
N TYR A 197 26.54 -17.36 40.65
CA TYR A 197 26.39 -16.24 39.72
C TYR A 197 27.68 -15.90 38.96
N TRP A 198 28.84 -15.96 39.63
CA TRP A 198 30.15 -15.70 39.00
C TRP A 198 30.62 -16.84 38.09
N SER A 199 30.26 -18.10 38.38
CA SER A 199 30.62 -19.27 37.56
C SER A 199 29.83 -19.32 36.23
N TYR A 200 28.60 -18.83 36.20
CA TYR A 200 27.77 -18.73 35.00
C TYR A 200 28.27 -17.66 34.02
N ILE A 201 28.70 -16.50 34.53
CA ILE A 201 29.21 -15.37 33.72
C ILE A 201 30.58 -15.70 33.08
N LEU A 202 31.44 -16.48 33.75
CA LEU A 202 32.75 -16.89 33.21
C LEU A 202 32.66 -17.97 32.12
N LYS A 203 31.59 -18.78 32.09
CA LYS A 203 31.45 -19.94 31.18
C LYS A 203 30.78 -19.60 29.85
N HIS A 204 29.93 -18.58 29.80
CA HIS A 204 29.30 -18.08 28.58
C HIS A 204 29.77 -16.66 28.30
N GLY A 205 31.02 -16.56 27.84
CA GLY A 205 31.64 -15.33 27.37
C GLY A 205 30.77 -14.63 26.34
N LYS A 206 30.24 -13.48 26.74
CA LYS A 206 29.46 -12.59 25.88
C LYS A 206 30.39 -11.95 24.87
N LYS A 207 30.44 -12.50 23.65
CA LYS A 207 30.66 -11.68 22.46
C LYS A 207 29.31 -11.46 21.83
N ASP A 208 28.79 -10.25 21.96
CA ASP A 208 27.56 -9.86 21.30
C ASP A 208 27.73 -10.09 19.79
N PRO A 209 26.77 -10.73 19.10
CA PRO A 209 26.87 -11.00 17.66
C PRO A 209 26.99 -9.72 16.81
N VAL A 210 26.69 -8.57 17.42
CA VAL A 210 26.86 -7.24 16.86
C VAL A 210 28.31 -6.77 16.94
N GLU A 211 29.04 -7.09 18.02
CA GLU A 211 30.43 -6.65 18.23
C GLU A 211 31.43 -7.51 17.42
N ALA A 212 31.12 -8.80 17.22
CA ALA A 212 31.86 -9.66 16.29
C ALA A 212 31.66 -9.29 14.80
N ALA A 213 30.53 -8.66 14.46
CA ALA A 213 30.26 -8.18 13.11
C ALA A 213 30.93 -6.83 12.82
N ILE A 214 31.02 -5.94 13.81
CA ILE A 214 31.73 -4.66 13.70
C ILE A 214 33.24 -4.88 13.57
N GLU A 215 33.82 -5.81 14.35
CA GLU A 215 35.26 -6.11 14.32
C GLU A 215 35.75 -6.75 12.99
N ASN A 216 34.86 -7.40 12.23
CA ASN A 216 35.18 -7.95 10.91
C ASN A 216 35.09 -6.92 9.78
N ILE A 217 34.43 -5.79 10.01
CA ILE A 217 34.32 -4.69 9.04
C ILE A 217 35.53 -3.75 9.18
N GLU A 218 36.08 -3.58 10.37
CA GLU A 218 37.29 -2.76 10.60
C GLU A 218 38.61 -3.46 10.23
N ARG A 219 38.61 -4.78 10.00
CA ARG A 219 39.82 -5.57 9.67
C ARG A 219 40.06 -5.84 8.18
N LYS A 220 39.30 -5.22 7.27
CA LYS A 220 39.54 -5.23 5.82
C LYS A 220 39.64 -3.80 5.29
#